data_AF-A0A059CLK7-F1
#
_entry.id   AF-A0A059CLK7-F1
#
_cell.length_a   1.000
_cell.length_b   1.000
_cell.length_c   1.000
_cell.angle_alpha   90.00
_cell.angle_beta   90.00
_cell.angle_gamma   90.00
#
_symmetry.space_group_name_H-M   'P 1'
#
loop_
_entity.id
_entity.type
_entity.pdbx_description
1 polymer ?
#
loop_
_entity_poly.entity_id
_entity_poly.type
_entity_poly.pdbx_seq_one_letter_code
_entity_poly.pdbx_strand_id
1 'polypeptide(L)'
;MTLETDCSVLVETICHNELPPWEIRALIEECPNLRIVHCRRQMNKVADRAIKAHQASSLPADWVFNPPLFLRELLSFDLMQNTHSTFR
;
A
#
# COMPACT_ATOMS: atom_id res chain seq x y z
N MET A 1 0.43 -5.72 12.16
CA MET A 1 -0.09 -5.46 10.80
C MET A 1 1.09 -5.12 9.90
N THR A 2 1.18 -5.64 8.68
CA THR A 2 2.28 -5.33 7.77
C THR A 2 1.76 -4.46 6.63
N LEU A 3 2.42 -3.34 6.37
CA LEU A 3 2.17 -2.46 5.23
C LEU A 3 3.35 -2.57 4.27
N GLU A 4 3.08 -2.98 3.04
CA GLU A 4 4.09 -3.07 2.00
C GLU A 4 4.11 -1.77 1.18
N THR A 5 5.31 -1.31 0.80
CA THR A 5 5.50 -0.12 -0.03
C THR A 5 6.70 -0.28 -0.94
N ASP A 6 6.64 0.24 -2.17
CA ASP A 6 7.79 0.33 -3.07
C ASP A 6 8.61 1.62 -2.90
N CYS A 7 8.30 2.41 -1.86
CA CYS A 7 9.04 3.61 -1.50
C CYS A 7 10.19 3.27 -0.53
N SER A 8 11.38 3.04 -1.06
CA SER A 8 12.57 2.72 -0.25
C SER A 8 12.91 3.82 0.75
N VAL A 9 12.77 5.09 0.35
CA VAL A 9 13.02 6.26 1.22
C VAL A 9 12.14 6.20 2.46
N LEU A 10 10.85 5.90 2.30
CA LEU A 10 9.92 5.82 3.42
C LEU A 10 10.35 4.73 4.43
N VAL A 11 10.69 3.56 3.92
CA VAL A 11 11.13 2.42 4.73
C VAL A 11 12.43 2.75 5.45
N GLU A 12 13.39 3.37 4.77
CA GLU A 12 14.66 3.79 5.37
C GLU A 12 14.47 4.82 6.48
N THR A 13 13.64 5.85 6.28
CA THR A 13 13.37 6.87 7.31
C THR A 13 12.77 6.24 8.57
N ILE A 14 11.83 5.31 8.40
CA ILE A 14 11.22 4.60 9.55
C ILE A 14 12.23 3.68 10.24
N CYS A 15 13.01 2.91 9.48
CA CYS A 15 13.96 1.94 10.02
C CYS A 15 15.14 2.60 10.76
N HIS A 16 15.61 3.76 10.30
CA HIS A 16 16.72 4.48 10.92
C HIS A 16 16.29 5.37 12.09
N ASN A 17 15.03 5.27 12.54
CA ASN A 17 14.49 6.06 13.65
C ASN A 17 14.60 7.57 13.41
N GLU A 18 14.67 7.99 12.14
CA GLU A 18 14.53 9.38 11.77
C GLU A 18 13.08 9.79 11.99
N LEU A 19 12.85 11.07 12.27
CA LEU A 19 11.49 11.61 12.38
C LEU A 19 10.73 11.29 11.09
N PRO A 20 9.68 10.44 11.14
CA PRO A 20 9.00 10.04 9.92
C PRO A 20 8.35 11.28 9.27
N PRO A 21 8.16 11.25 7.94
CA PRO A 21 7.45 12.32 7.23
C PRO A 21 6.12 12.61 7.91
N TRP A 22 5.73 13.88 7.99
CA TRP A 22 4.55 14.30 8.77
C TRP A 22 3.27 13.61 8.29
N GLU A 23 3.23 13.20 7.02
CA GLU A 23 2.14 12.48 6.36
C GLU A 23 1.85 11.11 6.98
N ILE A 24 2.86 10.44 7.57
CA ILE A 24 2.72 9.08 8.13
C ILE A 24 2.85 9.04 9.66
N ARG A 25 3.11 10.17 10.31
CA ARG A 25 3.24 10.23 11.79
C ARG A 25 2.00 9.73 12.50
N ALA A 26 0.84 10.25 12.12
CA ALA A 26 -0.44 9.82 12.69
C ALA A 26 -0.66 8.32 12.49
N LEU A 27 -0.26 7.77 11.34
CA LEU A 27 -0.39 6.33 11.09
C LEU A 27 0.50 5.49 12.02
N ILE A 28 1.73 5.93 12.29
CA ILE A 28 2.64 5.24 13.23
C ILE A 28 2.13 5.34 14.67
N GLU A 29 1.64 6.52 15.07
CA GLU A 29 1.10 6.77 16.41
C GLU A 29 -0.16 5.94 16.69
N GLU A 30 -1.10 5.90 15.73
CA GLU A 30 -2.34 5.14 15.84
C GLU A 30 -2.14 3.62 15.69
N CYS A 31 -1.05 3.19 15.03
CA CYS A 31 -0.75 1.79 14.79
C CYS A 31 0.67 1.42 15.28
N PRO A 32 0.92 1.32 16.60
CA PRO A 32 2.26 1.06 17.15
C PRO A 32 2.84 -0.30 16.76
N ASN A 33 2.01 -1.24 16.30
CA ASN A 33 2.42 -2.56 15.81
C ASN A 33 2.45 -2.64 14.27
N LEU A 34 2.47 -1.51 13.58
CA LEU A 34 2.58 -1.43 12.13
C LEU A 34 4.03 -1.69 11.71
N ARG A 35 4.24 -2.73 10.90
CA ARG A 35 5.51 -3.02 10.27
C ARG A 35 5.46 -2.52 8.83
N ILE A 36 6.28 -1.56 8.48
CA ILE A 36 6.38 -1.05 7.12
C ILE A 36 7.57 -1.74 6.45
N VAL A 37 7.34 -2.40 5.32
CA VAL A 37 8.35 -3.19 4.61
C VAL A 37 8.43 -2.80 3.15
N HIS A 38 9.64 -2.84 2.61
CA HIS A 38 9.86 -2.57 1.20
C HIS A 38 9.42 -3.77 0.35
N CYS A 39 8.60 -3.54 -0.67
CA CYS A 39 8.28 -4.52 -1.70
C CYS A 39 8.80 -4.06 -3.07
N ARG A 40 9.01 -5.00 -3.99
CA ARG A 40 9.38 -4.63 -5.37
C ARG A 40 8.21 -3.93 -6.03
N ARG A 41 8.46 -2.88 -6.82
CA ARG A 41 7.42 -2.14 -7.57
C ARG A 41 6.51 -3.03 -8.42
N GLN A 42 7.03 -4.15 -8.95
CA GLN A 42 6.24 -5.12 -9.72
C GLN A 42 5.21 -5.87 -8.88
N MET A 43 5.38 -5.91 -7.56
CA MET A 43 4.41 -6.45 -6.60
C MET A 43 3.42 -5.38 -6.14
N ASN A 44 3.83 -4.10 -6.11
CA ASN A 44 2.93 -2.98 -5.73
C ASN A 44 1.99 -2.50 -6.87
N LYS A 45 1.60 -3.39 -7.78
CA LYS A 45 0.83 -3.04 -9.01
C LYS A 45 -0.55 -2.50 -8.70
N VAL A 46 -1.21 -3.01 -7.67
CA VAL A 46 -2.57 -2.58 -7.31
C VAL A 46 -2.53 -1.14 -6.81
N ALA A 47 -1.57 -0.79 -5.94
CA ALA A 47 -1.40 0.58 -5.47
C ALA A 47 -1.02 1.54 -6.62
N ASP A 48 -0.12 1.13 -7.52
CA ASP A 48 0.26 1.94 -8.70
C ASP A 48 -0.94 2.19 -9.64
N ARG A 49 -1.85 1.21 -9.81
CA ARG A 49 -3.09 1.41 -10.58
C ARG A 49 -4.10 2.28 -9.84
N ALA A 50 -4.25 2.11 -8.53
CA ALA A 50 -5.16 2.91 -7.72
C ALA A 50 -4.76 4.39 -7.74
N ILE A 51 -3.47 4.70 -7.54
CA ILE A 51 -3.00 6.09 -7.55
C ILE A 51 -3.14 6.73 -8.94
N LYS A 52 -2.88 5.99 -10.02
CA LYS A 52 -3.07 6.50 -11.39
C LYS A 52 -4.53 6.80 -11.69
N ALA A 53 -5.46 5.93 -11.26
CA ALA A 53 -6.89 6.17 -11.41
C ALA A 53 -7.37 7.36 -10.56
N HIS A 54 -6.82 7.54 -9.36
CA HIS A 54 -7.09 8.69 -8.52
C HIS A 54 -6.63 10.00 -9.17
N GLN A 55 -5.39 10.03 -9.66
CA GLN A 55 -4.81 11.20 -10.36
C GLN A 55 -5.57 11.56 -11.64
N ALA A 56 -6.11 10.56 -12.34
CA ALA A 56 -6.96 10.77 -13.52
C ALA A 56 -8.39 11.25 -13.18
N SER A 57 -8.72 11.46 -11.89
CA SER A 57 -10.08 11.74 -11.42
C SER A 57 -11.12 10.69 -11.85
N SER A 58 -10.66 9.45 -12.07
CA SER A 58 -11.51 8.32 -12.49
C SER A 58 -12.09 7.54 -11.30
N LEU A 59 -11.76 7.95 -10.07
CA LEU A 59 -12.25 7.34 -8.84
C LEU A 59 -13.27 8.26 -8.16
N PRO A 60 -14.41 7.72 -7.67
CA PRO A 60 -15.35 8.48 -6.86
C PRO A 60 -14.71 8.86 -5.52
N ALA A 61 -15.19 9.93 -4.87
CA ALA A 61 -14.56 10.45 -3.64
C ALA A 61 -14.54 9.43 -2.48
N ASP A 62 -15.50 8.51 -2.45
CA ASP A 62 -15.65 7.47 -1.44
C ASP A 62 -14.96 6.15 -1.83
N TRP A 63 -14.13 6.12 -2.88
CA TRP A 63 -13.53 4.89 -3.42
C TRP A 63 -12.73 4.07 -2.38
N VAL A 64 -12.22 4.71 -1.33
CA VAL A 64 -11.50 4.03 -0.26
C VAL A 64 -12.43 3.13 0.56
N PHE A 65 -13.68 3.56 0.77
CA PHE A 65 -14.71 2.81 1.50
C PHE A 65 -15.55 1.94 0.57
N ASN A 66 -15.77 2.41 -0.66
CA ASN A 66 -16.51 1.71 -1.71
C ASN A 66 -15.65 1.62 -2.99
N PRO A 67 -14.69 0.67 -3.02
CA PRO A 67 -13.81 0.54 -4.18
C PRO A 67 -14.60 0.18 -5.44
N PRO A 68 -14.39 0.91 -6.55
CA PRO A 68 -14.95 0.54 -7.85
C PRO A 68 -14.60 -0.88 -8.24
N LEU A 69 -15.45 -1.50 -9.07
CA LEU A 69 -15.34 -2.91 -9.43
C LEU A 69 -13.93 -3.30 -9.90
N PHE A 70 -13.30 -2.48 -10.75
CA PHE A 70 -11.95 -2.77 -11.26
C PHE A 70 -10.87 -2.80 -10.16
N LEU A 71 -10.98 -1.97 -9.11
CA LEU A 71 -10.07 -2.02 -7.98
C LEU A 71 -10.32 -3.26 -7.12
N ARG A 72 -11.58 -3.66 -6.95
CA ARG A 72 -11.94 -4.91 -6.25
C ARG A 72 -11.41 -6.14 -6.97
N GLU A 73 -11.49 -6.17 -8.29
CA GLU A 73 -10.94 -7.23 -9.13
C GLU A 73 -9.42 -7.29 -9.03
N LEU A 74 -8.73 -6.15 -9.10
CA LEU A 74 -7.29 -6.06 -8.92
C LEU A 74 -6.84 -6.57 -7.54
N LEU A 75 -7.52 -6.16 -6.47
CA LEU A 75 -7.25 -6.62 -5.11
C LEU A 75 -7.46 -8.13 -4.97
N SER A 76 -8.54 -8.66 -5.56
CA SER A 76 -8.84 -10.10 -5.53
C SER A 76 -7.79 -10.92 -6.27
N PHE A 77 -7.33 -10.43 -7.42
CA PHE A 77 -6.28 -11.07 -8.20
C PHE A 77 -4.93 -11.09 -7.47
N ASP A 78 -4.56 -9.98 -6.83
CA ASP A 78 -3.32 -9.86 -6.07
C ASP A 78 -3.30 -10.82 -4.86
N LEU A 79 -4.43 -10.92 -4.14
CA LEU A 79 -4.61 -11.90 -3.06
C LEU A 79 -4.39 -13.34 -3.56
N MET A 80 -4.97 -13.70 -4.71
CA MET A 80 -4.79 -15.03 -5.29
C MET A 80 -3.32 -15.31 -5.65
N GLN A 81 -2.58 -14.34 -6.20
CA GLN A 81 -1.16 -14.52 -6.53
C GLN A 81 -0.27 -14.66 -5.28
N ASN A 82 -0.58 -13.93 -4.22
CA ASN A 82 0.17 -13.99 -2.96
C ASN A 82 -0.09 -15.29 -2.16
N THR A 83 -1.29 -15.87 -2.24
CA THR A 83 -1.56 -17.20 -1.65
C THR A 83 -0.84 -18.35 -2.37
N HIS A 84 -0.55 -18.23 -3.67
CA HIS A 84 0.23 -19.23 -4.39
C HIS A 84 1.75 -19.16 -4.09
N SER A 85 2.21 -18.04 -3.55
CA SER A 85 3.62 -17.79 -3.28
C SER A 85 4.06 -18.28 -1.89
N THR A 86 3.13 -18.73 -1.05
CA THR A 86 3.38 -19.18 0.34
C THR A 86 3.75 -20.67 0.47
N PHE A 87 3.93 -21.38 -0.64
CA PHE A 87 4.39 -22.79 -0.68
C PHE A 87 5.78 -22.97 -1.30
N ARG A 88 6.68 -21.98 -1.20
CA ARG A 88 8.10 -22.14 -1.59
C ARG A 88 9.05 -21.57 -0.56
#